data_AF-A0A1M5C9G0-F1
#
_entry.id   AF-A0A1M5C9G0-F1
#
_cell.length_a   1.000
_cell.length_b   1.000
_cell.length_c   1.000
_cell.angle_alpha   90.00
_cell.angle_beta   90.00
_cell.angle_gamma   90.00
#
_symmetry.space_group_name_H-M   'P 1'
#
loop_
_entity.id
_entity.type
_entity.pdbx_description
1 polymer ?
#
loop_
_entity_poly.entity_id
_entity_poly.type
_entity_poly.pdbx_seq_one_letter_code
_entity_poly.pdbx_strand_id
1 'polypeptide(L)' 'MQRNKRQLTAFGVLVKKALIERRMTQVQLAEKVGTSNKYLNLILYGERSGEKYLASIAEELGLDLGEVKKIA' A
#
# COMPACT_ATOMS: atom_id res chain seq x y z
N MET A 1 2.65 8.14 27.44
CA MET A 1 1.99 8.09 26.12
C MET A 1 2.13 6.69 25.54
N GLN A 2 1.07 5.89 25.51
CA GLN A 2 1.10 4.63 24.77
C GLN A 2 1.26 4.97 23.29
N ARG A 3 2.40 4.58 22.70
CA ARG A 3 2.67 4.73 21.28
C ARG A 3 1.74 3.72 20.60
N ASN A 4 0.50 4.13 20.27
CA ASN A 4 -0.43 3.31 19.50
C ASN A 4 0.35 2.80 18.28
N LYS A 5 0.71 1.52 18.29
CA LYS A 5 1.47 0.91 17.20
C LYS A 5 0.61 1.10 15.97
N ARG A 6 1.08 1.89 15.00
CA ARG A 6 0.37 2.07 13.73
C ARG A 6 0.07 0.67 13.21
N GLN A 7 -1.22 0.32 13.15
CA GLN A 7 -1.65 -0.96 12.62
C GLN A 7 -1.84 -0.80 11.13
N LEU A 8 -1.32 -1.75 10.35
CA LEU A 8 -1.57 -1.78 8.93
C LEU A 8 -3.08 -1.92 8.70
N THR A 9 -3.60 -1.19 7.72
CA THR A 9 -4.96 -1.44 7.24
C THR A 9 -5.03 -2.81 6.56
N ALA A 10 -6.24 -3.30 6.29
CA ALA A 10 -6.43 -4.52 5.50
C ALA A 10 -5.73 -4.40 4.14
N PHE A 11 -5.84 -3.23 3.50
CA PHE A 11 -5.04 -2.88 2.32
C PHE A 11 -3.52 -2.96 2.59
N GLY A 12 -3.03 -2.35 3.68
CA GLY A 12 -1.62 -2.38 4.06
C GLY A 12 -1.04 -3.78 4.24
N VAL A 13 -1.83 -4.69 4.82
CA VAL A 13 -1.47 -6.11 4.97
C VAL A 13 -1.39 -6.80 3.61
N LEU A 14 -2.38 -6.56 2.74
CA LEU A 14 -2.45 -7.17 1.43
C LEU A 14 -1.29 -6.73 0.53
N VAL A 15 -0.96 -5.43 0.52
CA VAL A 15 0.22 -4.91 -0.18
C VAL A 15 1.50 -5.57 0.33
N LYS A 16 1.68 -5.69 1.65
CA LYS A 16 2.87 -6.36 2.19
C LYS A 16 2.98 -7.82 1.78
N LYS A 17 1.86 -8.55 1.72
CA LYS A 17 1.85 -9.93 1.22
C LYS A 17 2.30 -10.00 -0.24
N ALA A 18 1.71 -9.17 -1.10
CA ALA A 18 2.05 -9.11 -2.52
C ALA A 18 3.52 -8.70 -2.75
N LEU A 19 4.06 -7.78 -1.94
CA LEU A 19 5.47 -7.41 -1.96
C LEU A 19 6.39 -8.61 -1.67
N ILE A 20 6.04 -9.43 -0.67
CA ILE A 20 6.80 -10.64 -0.32
C ILE A 20 6.74 -11.66 -1.47
N GLU A 21 5.54 -11.92 -2.02
CA GLU A 21 5.36 -12.85 -3.14
C GLU A 21 6.17 -12.45 -4.37
N ARG A 22 6.26 -11.14 -4.64
CA ARG A 22 7.02 -10.58 -5.76
C ARG A 22 8.50 -10.33 -5.46
N ARG A 23 8.98 -10.63 -4.25
CA ARG A 23 10.32 -10.26 -3.75
C ARG A 23 10.66 -8.79 -4.02
N MET A 24 9.68 -7.91 -3.87
CA MET A 24 9.78 -6.49 -4.15
C MET A 24 9.78 -5.71 -2.83
N THR A 25 10.61 -4.67 -2.75
CA THR A 25 10.61 -3.77 -1.59
C THR A 25 9.55 -2.69 -1.73
N GLN A 26 9.12 -2.12 -0.61
CA GLN A 26 8.20 -0.98 -0.60
C GLN A 26 8.81 0.26 -1.31
N VAL A 27 10.14 0.41 -1.29
CA VAL A 27 10.85 1.47 -2.03
C VAL A 27 10.65 1.27 -3.54
N GLN A 28 10.93 0.07 -4.03
CA GLN A 28 10.78 -0.26 -5.46
C GLN A 28 9.34 -0.10 -5.94
N LEU A 29 8.36 -0.51 -5.12
CA LEU A 29 6.95 -0.27 -5.43
C LEU A 29 6.65 1.23 -5.53
N ALA A 30 7.17 2.03 -4.61
CA ALA A 30 6.96 3.48 -4.63
C ALA A 30 7.57 4.11 -5.90
N GLU A 31 8.79 3.72 -6.27
CA GLU A 31 9.45 4.17 -7.50
C GLU A 31 8.65 3.79 -8.76
N LYS A 32 8.19 2.54 -8.83
CA LYS A 32 7.35 2.03 -9.93
C LYS A 32 6.02 2.76 -10.07
N VAL A 33 5.38 3.06 -8.94
CA VAL A 33 4.11 3.80 -8.87
C VAL A 33 4.31 5.31 -9.06
N GLY A 34 5.56 5.80 -9.05
CA GLY A 34 5.86 7.22 -9.16
C GLY A 34 5.48 8.02 -7.89
N THR A 35 5.57 7.38 -6.72
CA THR A 35 5.31 8.00 -5.42
C THR A 35 6.51 7.88 -4.48
N SER A 36 6.45 8.56 -3.34
CA SER A 36 7.49 8.41 -2.31
C SER A 36 7.17 7.27 -1.35
N ASN A 37 8.19 6.56 -0.87
CA ASN A 37 8.01 5.52 0.15
C ASN A 37 7.25 6.07 1.37
N LYS A 38 7.55 7.30 1.79
CA LYS A 38 6.84 7.97 2.89
C LYS A 38 5.34 8.10 2.59
N TYR A 39 4.97 8.53 1.38
CA TYR A 39 3.57 8.66 1.00
C TYR A 39 2.87 7.30 0.94
N LEU A 40 3.54 6.29 0.36
CA LEU A 40 3.05 4.92 0.34
C LEU A 40 2.80 4.39 1.76
N ASN A 41 3.73 4.63 2.69
CA ASN A 41 3.59 4.28 4.10
C ASN A 41 2.32 4.89 4.71
N LEU A 42 2.06 6.18 4.49
CA LEU A 42 0.83 6.85 4.96
C LEU A 42 -0.45 6.16 4.44
N ILE A 43 -0.45 5.68 3.19
CA ILE A 43 -1.58 4.94 2.61
C ILE A 43 -1.76 3.58 3.32
N LEU A 44 -0.67 2.83 3.52
CA LEU A 44 -0.72 1.50 4.14
C LEU A 44 -1.20 1.53 5.60
N TYR A 45 -1.07 2.67 6.29
CA TYR A 45 -1.56 2.88 7.64
C TYR A 45 -2.87 3.68 7.70
N GLY A 46 -3.51 3.97 6.55
CA GLY A 46 -4.79 4.67 6.49
C GLY A 46 -4.73 6.17 6.83
N GLU A 47 -3.53 6.76 6.90
CA GLU A 47 -3.36 8.21 7.11
C GLU A 47 -3.67 9.02 5.82
N ARG A 48 -3.72 8.37 4.67
CA ARG A 48 -4.10 8.94 3.37
C ARG A 48 -4.95 7.95 2.58
N SER A 49 -6.00 8.43 1.92
CA SER A 49 -6.82 7.60 1.03
C SER A 49 -6.00 7.05 -0.14
N GLY A 50 -5.07 7.86 -0.67
CA GLY A 50 -4.18 7.41 -1.73
C GLY A 50 -4.89 7.06 -3.03
N GLU A 51 -6.13 7.53 -3.25
CA GLU A 51 -7.02 7.13 -4.36
C GLU A 51 -6.35 7.18 -5.74
N LYS A 52 -5.50 8.19 -5.96
CA LYS A 52 -4.73 8.33 -7.20
C LYS A 52 -3.71 7.19 -7.41
N TYR A 53 -3.12 6.68 -6.33
CA TYR A 53 -2.08 5.66 -6.36
C TYR A 53 -2.60 4.25 -6.12
N LEU A 54 -3.82 4.08 -5.57
CA LEU A 54 -4.43 2.75 -5.39
C LEU A 54 -4.53 1.99 -6.71
N ALA A 55 -4.91 2.68 -7.80
CA ALA A 55 -4.91 2.13 -9.17
C ALA A 55 -3.54 1.58 -9.55
N SER A 56 -2.52 2.44 -9.53
CA SER A 56 -1.16 2.06 -9.93
C SER A 56 -0.54 0.99 -9.02
N ILE A 57 -0.82 1.02 -7.71
CA ILE A 57 -0.35 0.00 -6.76
C ILE A 57 -1.02 -1.34 -7.08
N ALA A 58 -2.32 -1.34 -7.32
CA ALA A 58 -3.05 -2.56 -7.66
C ALA A 58 -2.58 -3.12 -9.00
N GLU A 59 -2.39 -2.29 -10.03
CA GLU A 59 -1.85 -2.71 -11.33
C GLU A 59 -0.44 -3.31 -11.20
N GLU A 60 0.47 -2.62 -10.50
CA GLU A 60 1.85 -3.10 -10.33
C GLU A 60 1.92 -4.39 -9.48
N LEU A 61 1.03 -4.55 -8.51
CA LEU A 61 0.94 -5.76 -7.68
C LEU A 61 0.04 -6.84 -8.29
N GLY A 62 -0.67 -6.56 -9.39
CA GLY A 62 -1.63 -7.48 -10.01
C GLY A 62 -2.85 -7.77 -9.12
N LEU A 63 -3.29 -6.80 -8.34
CA LEU A 63 -4.43 -6.89 -7.44
C LEU A 63 -5.70 -6.36 -8.11
N ASP A 64 -6.85 -6.89 -7.70
CA ASP A 64 -8.13 -6.39 -8.17
C ASP A 64 -8.47 -5.05 -7.50
N LEU A 65 -8.69 -4.01 -8.33
CA LEU A 65 -9.01 -2.67 -7.86
C LEU A 65 -10.34 -2.59 -7.10
N GLY A 66 -11.30 -3.44 -7.44
CA GLY A 66 -12.58 -3.54 -6.76
C GLY A 66 -12.42 -4.07 -5.33
N GLU A 67 -11.57 -5.08 -5.16
CA GLU A 67 -11.23 -5.62 -3.84
C GLU A 67 -10.42 -4.63 -3.00
N VAL A 68 -9.44 -3.95 -3.61
CA VAL A 68 -8.62 -2.93 -2.95
C VAL A 68 -9.47 -1.77 -2.42
N LYS A 69 -10.44 -1.28 -3.22
CA LYS A 69 -11.32 -0.16 -2.81
C LYS A 69 -12.28 -0.51 -1.68
N LYS A 70 -12.62 -1.79 -1.48
CA LYS A 70 -13.47 -2.22 -0.36
C LYS A 70 -12.74 -2.21 0.99
N ILE A 71 -11.40 -2.26 0.97
CA ILE A 71 -10.56 -2.49 2.15
C ILE A 71 -9.55 -1.37 2.45
N ALA A 72 -9.50 -0.34 1.61
CA ALA A 72 -8.65 0.85 1.73
C ALA A 72 -9.44 2.00 2.36
#